data_AF-S9QFL5-F1
#
_entry.id   AF-S9QFL5-F1
#
_cell.length_a   1.000
_cell.length_b   1.000
_cell.length_c   1.000
_cell.angle_alpha   90.00
_cell.angle_beta   90.00
_cell.angle_gamma   90.00
#
_symmetry.space_group_name_H-M   'P 1'
#
loop_
_entity.id
_entity.type
_entity.pdbx_description
1 polymer ?
#
loop_
_entity_poly.entity_id
_entity_poly.type
_entity_poly.pdbx_seq_one_letter_code
_entity_poly.pdbx_strand_id
1 'polypeptide(L)' 'MIKYIYPDGSHCYRALHSTHAVFRDEQNRLIARARKTEGNYYEFEIAGFELLETGVKYD' A
#
# COMPACT_ATOMS: atom_id res chain seq x y z
N MET A 1 -2.39 9.37 4.80
CA MET A 1 -2.61 8.54 3.57
C MET A 1 -1.40 7.63 3.44
N ILE A 2 -1.51 6.43 2.86
CA ILE A 2 -0.33 5.62 2.52
C ILE A 2 -0.13 5.66 1.01
N LYS A 3 1.11 5.85 0.58
CA LYS A 3 1.55 5.74 -0.82
C LYS A 3 2.28 4.42 -0.97
N TYR A 4 1.80 3.56 -1.85
CA TYR A 4 2.46 2.31 -2.20
C TYR A 4 3.26 2.50 -3.48
N ILE A 5 4.51 2.05 -3.47
CA ILE A 5 5.42 2.09 -4.62
C ILE A 5 5.44 0.68 -5.19
N TYR A 6 5.05 0.51 -6.46
CA TYR A 6 5.06 -0.77 -7.15
C TYR A 6 6.47 -1.12 -7.66
N PRO A 7 6.75 -2.39 -7.98
CA PRO A 7 8.06 -2.81 -8.52
C PRO A 7 8.48 -2.10 -9.82
N ASP A 8 7.52 -1.62 -10.62
CA ASP A 8 7.77 -0.87 -11.86
C ASP A 8 8.04 0.64 -11.62
N GLY A 9 8.05 1.08 -10.36
CA GLY A 9 8.25 2.47 -9.97
C GLY A 9 6.99 3.33 -10.01
N SER A 10 5.86 2.81 -10.51
CA SER A 10 4.57 3.50 -10.39
C SER A 10 4.08 3.48 -8.93
N HIS A 11 3.05 4.27 -8.61
CA HIS A 11 2.52 4.33 -7.25
C HIS A 11 1.00 4.48 -7.21
N CYS A 12 0.41 4.12 -6.07
CA CYS A 12 -0.97 4.49 -5.77
C CYS A 12 -1.12 5.01 -4.34
N TYR A 13 -2.16 5.82 -4.13
CA TYR A 13 -2.56 6.28 -2.80
C TYR A 13 -3.73 5.44 -2.27
N ARG A 14 -3.70 5.16 -0.96
CA ARG A 14 -4.76 4.47 -0.24
C ARG A 14 -5.03 5.13 1.10
N ALA A 15 -6.31 5.19 1.47
CA ALA A 15 -6.69 5.65 2.80
C ALA A 15 -6.12 4.70 3.86
N LEU A 16 -5.65 5.23 4.99
CA LEU A 16 -5.00 4.43 6.02
C LEU A 16 -5.92 3.33 6.57
N HIS A 17 -7.20 3.64 6.77
CA HIS A 17 -8.19 2.68 7.27
C HIS A 17 -8.51 1.54 6.28
N SER A 18 -8.13 1.67 5.00
CA SER A 18 -8.26 0.59 4.01
C SER A 18 -7.06 -0.36 4.01
N THR A 19 -5.97 0.01 4.68
CA THR A 19 -4.76 -0.84 4.78
C THR A 19 -4.90 -1.81 5.93
N HIS A 20 -4.58 -3.08 5.68
CA HIS A 20 -4.61 -4.12 6.69
C HIS A 20 -3.21 -4.49 7.18
N ALA A 21 -2.27 -4.78 6.27
CA ALA A 21 -0.93 -5.20 6.64
C ALA A 21 0.10 -4.92 5.53
N VAL A 22 1.35 -4.78 5.93
CA VAL A 22 2.53 -4.89 5.05
C VAL A 22 3.44 -5.95 5.65
N PHE A 23 3.82 -6.95 4.86
CA PHE A 23 4.60 -8.10 5.32
C PHE A 23 5.44 -8.69 4.18
N ARG A 24 6.32 -9.63 4.50
CA ARG A 24 7.05 -10.41 3.50
C ARG A 24 6.42 -11.79 3.31
N ASP A 25 6.27 -12.21 2.08
CA ASP A 25 5.78 -13.56 1.76
C ASP A 25 6.90 -14.62 1.82
N GLU A 26 6.56 -15.86 1.48
CA GLU A 26 7.49 -17.00 1.48
C GLU A 26 8.65 -16.84 0.47
N GLN A 27 8.48 -16.00 -0.56
CA GLN A 27 9.50 -15.65 -1.55
C GLN A 27 10.25 -14.36 -1.16
N ASN A 28 10.06 -13.86 0.07
CA ASN A 28 10.67 -12.65 0.61
C ASN A 28 10.28 -11.35 -0.14
N ARG A 29 9.21 -11.37 -0.94
CA ARG A 29 8.66 -10.17 -1.61
C ARG A 29 7.90 -9.33 -0.60
N LEU A 30 7.92 -8.00 -0.78
CA LEU A 30 7.18 -7.10 0.10
C LEU A 30 5.73 -6.97 -0.41
N ILE A 31 4.77 -7.37 0.42
CA ILE A 31 3.36 -7.46 0.07
C ILE A 31 2.55 -6.47 0.90
N ALA A 32 1.66 -5.73 0.26
CA ALA A 32 0.62 -4.94 0.91
C ALA A 32 -0.73 -5.65 0.81
N ARG A 33 -1.44 -5.75 1.94
CA ARG A 33 -2.82 -6.21 2.02
C ARG A 33 -3.74 -5.03 2.28
N ALA A 34 -4.72 -4.83 1.41
CA ALA A 34 -5.72 -3.76 1.52
C ALA A 34 -7.14 -4.30 1.36
N ARG A 35 -8.12 -3.53 1.84
CA ARG A 35 -9.55 -3.85 1.78
C ARG A 35 -10.18 -3.26 0.52
N LYS A 36 -10.98 -4.04 -0.19
CA LYS A 36 -11.87 -3.58 -1.28
C LYS A 36 -13.11 -2.91 -0.70
N THR A 37 -13.81 -2.14 -1.54
CA THR A 37 -15.12 -1.55 -1.20
C THR A 37 -16.14 -2.61 -0.78
N GLU A 38 -16.11 -3.78 -1.42
CA GLU A 38 -16.97 -4.94 -1.11
C GLU A 38 -16.63 -5.64 0.21
N GLY A 39 -15.58 -5.20 0.90
CA GLY A 39 -15.20 -5.69 2.23
C GLY A 39 -14.15 -6.80 2.24
N ASN A 40 -13.90 -7.47 1.11
CA ASN A 40 -12.86 -8.48 0.96
C ASN A 40 -11.45 -7.86 0.93
N TYR A 41 -10.44 -8.63 1.33
CA TYR A 41 -9.04 -8.22 1.21
C TYR A 41 -8.45 -8.63 -0.13
N TYR A 42 -7.45 -7.88 -0.57
CA TYR A 42 -6.58 -8.26 -1.69
C TYR A 42 -5.14 -7.90 -1.35
N GLU A 43 -4.24 -8.61 -2.00
CA GLU A 43 -2.80 -8.48 -1.80
C GLU A 43 -2.13 -8.11 -3.12
N PHE A 44 -1.09 -7.30 -3.02
CA PHE A 44 -0.29 -6.91 -4.17
C PHE A 44 1.16 -6.66 -3.73
N GLU A 45 2.08 -6.94 -4.64
CA GLU A 45 3.51 -6.69 -4.43
C GLU A 45 3.82 -5.19 -4.50
N ILE A 46 4.70 -4.75 -3.60
CA ILE A 46 5.21 -3.39 -3.53
C ILE A 46 6.74 -3.43 -3.42
N ALA A 47 7.41 -2.39 -3.91
CA ALA A 47 8.81 -2.15 -3.63
C ALA A 47 9.00 -1.41 -2.29
N GLY A 48 8.00 -0.64 -1.86
CA GLY A 48 8.03 0.14 -0.63
C GLY A 48 6.73 0.90 -0.37
N PHE A 49 6.68 1.63 0.74
CA PHE A 49 5.56 2.49 1.08
C PHE A 49 5.99 3.72 1.87
N GLU A 50 5.20 4.78 1.77
CA GLU A 50 5.41 6.04 2.50
C GLU A 50 4.12 6.43 3.22
N LEU A 51 4.23 6.82 4.50
CA LEU A 51 3.13 7.44 5.22
C LEU A 51 3.16 8.93 4.95
N LEU A 52 2.12 9.43 4.29
CA LEU A 52 1.99 10.85 3.99
C LEU A 52 1.49 11.62 5.21
N GLU A 53 2.17 12.72 5.50
CA GLU A 53 1.79 13.71 6.49
C GLU A 53 0.41 14.33 6.21
N THR A 54 -0.33 14.60 7.28
CA THR A 54 -1.64 15.23 7.22
C THR A 54 -1.51 16.71 6.85
N GLY A 55 -2.32 17.17 5.90
CA GLY A 55 -2.39 18.59 5.53
C GLY A 55 -1.32 19.05 4.53
N VAL A 56 -0.43 18.15 4.09
CA VAL A 56 0.56 18.43 3.05
C VAL A 56 0.00 18.10 1.67
N LYS A 57 0.19 19.01 0.71
CA LYS A 57 -0.04 18.74 -0.71
C LYS A 57 1.27 18.21 -1.31
N TYR A 58 1.19 17.05 -1.93
CA TYR A 58 2.30 16.44 -2.66
C TYR A 58 2.09 16.71 -4.16
N ASP A 59 3.15 17.11 -4.84
CA ASP A 59 3.15 17.42 -6.27
C ASP A 59 3.20 16.16 -7.15
#